data_AF-A0A1F6V2V5-F1
#
_entry.id   AF-A0A1F6V2V5-F1
#
_cell.length_a   1.000
_cell.length_b   1.000
_cell.length_c   1.000
_cell.angle_alpha   90.00
_cell.angle_beta   90.00
_cell.angle_gamma   90.00
#
_symmetry.space_group_name_H-M   'P 1'
#
loop_
_entity.id
_entity.type
_entity.pdbx_description
1 polymer ?
#
loop_
_entity_poly.entity_id
_entity_poly.type
_entity_poly.pdbx_seq_one_letter_code
_entity_poly.pdbx_strand_id
1 'polypeptide(L)'
;MTFEEILKKVADQYQFTLKHNTPLEQQEIQQFLIQQFQAKRISFHEYSSESYIIAPGLSKHANRGNVLDPRFLTYTAQHHQPLSAEENGLCILHWLYKTPRLPQNHIIHHHLEKIAIEFHPKLPLPITGTWNNLDGQYRFTSDIGKINAEYIETHRGYYYSHTINNQSRIDLSISVNRRDIRSIRIKPELLGTGLLTSFFKDIGYEGLDKLVD
;
A
#
# COMPACT_ATOMS: atom_id res chain seq x y z
N MET A 1 13.79 -11.23 -2.52
CA MET A 1 13.37 -10.45 -1.34
C MET A 1 11.88 -10.22 -1.48
N THR A 2 11.07 -10.36 -0.44
CA THR A 2 9.62 -10.14 -0.55
C THR A 2 9.30 -8.65 -0.69
N PHE A 3 8.12 -8.30 -1.21
CA PHE A 3 7.66 -6.91 -1.26
C PHE A 3 7.68 -6.24 0.12
N GLU A 4 7.27 -6.96 1.16
CA GLU A 4 7.29 -6.45 2.54
C GLU A 4 8.72 -6.21 3.05
N GLU A 5 9.67 -7.08 2.71
CA GLU A 5 11.09 -6.91 3.03
C GLU A 5 11.71 -5.70 2.31
N ILE A 6 11.38 -5.49 1.03
CA ILE A 6 11.86 -4.33 0.27
C ILE A 6 11.26 -3.04 0.84
N LEU A 7 9.95 -3.03 1.14
CA LEU A 7 9.32 -1.89 1.83
C LEU A 7 10.01 -1.61 3.17
N LYS A 8 10.34 -2.65 3.94
CA LYS A 8 11.06 -2.51 5.21
C LYS A 8 12.43 -1.87 4.99
N LYS A 9 13.18 -2.36 4.01
CA LYS A 9 14.50 -1.83 3.68
C LYS A 9 14.43 -0.36 3.31
N VAL A 10 13.45 0.04 2.49
CA VAL A 10 13.23 1.47 2.18
C VAL A 10 12.87 2.26 3.42
N ALA A 11 11.95 1.77 4.24
CA ALA A 11 11.51 2.46 5.45
C ALA A 11 12.65 2.64 6.47
N ASP A 12 13.53 1.65 6.60
CA ASP A 12 14.69 1.67 7.50
C ASP A 12 15.81 2.56 6.95
N GLN A 13 16.16 2.41 5.66
CA GLN A 13 17.24 3.15 5.01
C GLN A 13 16.89 4.63 4.83
N TYR A 14 15.63 4.90 4.50
CA TYR A 14 15.11 6.24 4.28
C TYR A 14 14.12 6.55 5.38
N GLN A 15 14.56 6.56 6.64
CA GLN A 15 13.87 7.36 7.65
C GLN A 15 13.97 8.82 7.18
N PHE A 16 12.96 9.26 6.42
CA PHE A 16 12.95 10.54 5.70
C PHE A 16 12.94 11.70 6.68
N THR A 17 14.10 12.00 7.23
CA THR A 17 14.37 13.24 7.93
C THR A 17 14.42 14.35 6.89
N LEU A 18 13.26 14.92 6.56
CA LEU A 18 13.06 16.00 5.57
C LEU A 18 13.85 17.29 5.84
N LYS A 19 14.81 17.29 6.79
CA LYS A 19 15.68 18.44 7.06
C LYS A 19 16.38 18.94 5.79
N HIS A 20 16.67 18.05 4.83
CA HIS A 20 17.34 18.46 3.60
C HIS A 20 16.65 18.02 2.31
N ASN A 21 15.93 16.87 2.28
CA ASN A 21 15.26 16.30 1.10
C ASN A 21 15.90 16.75 -0.22
N THR A 22 17.23 16.61 -0.28
CA THR A 22 18.01 17.31 -1.29
C THR A 22 17.69 16.71 -2.66
N PRO A 23 17.90 17.45 -3.76
CA PRO A 23 17.78 16.88 -5.08
C PRO A 23 18.59 15.57 -5.26
N LEU A 24 19.75 15.46 -4.60
CA LEU A 24 20.58 14.25 -4.63
C LEU A 24 19.93 13.07 -3.89
N GLU A 25 19.45 13.28 -2.65
CA GLU A 25 18.75 12.23 -1.89
C GLU A 25 17.47 11.78 -2.61
N GLN A 26 16.69 12.73 -3.16
CA GLN A 26 15.51 12.42 -3.97
C GLN A 26 15.87 11.56 -5.18
N GLN A 27 17.00 11.86 -5.83
CA GLN A 27 17.49 11.08 -6.97
C GLN A 27 17.91 9.67 -6.54
N GLU A 28 18.60 9.49 -5.42
CA GLU A 28 18.99 8.18 -4.90
C GLU A 28 17.77 7.32 -4.55
N ILE A 29 16.79 7.91 -3.84
CA ILE A 29 15.52 7.27 -3.51
C ILE A 29 14.77 6.91 -4.79
N GLN A 30 14.72 7.82 -5.77
CA GLN A 30 14.07 7.59 -7.05
C GLN A 30 14.71 6.42 -7.79
N GLN A 31 16.04 6.37 -7.87
CA GLN A 31 16.76 5.25 -8.51
C GLN A 31 16.50 3.93 -7.79
N PHE A 32 16.55 3.92 -6.46
CA PHE A 32 16.28 2.72 -5.66
C PHE A 32 14.85 2.19 -5.89
N LEU A 33 13.85 3.06 -5.83
CA LEU A 33 12.44 2.70 -6.02
C LEU A 33 12.15 2.27 -7.47
N ILE A 34 12.80 2.89 -8.46
CA ILE A 34 12.75 2.44 -9.86
C ILE A 34 13.33 1.02 -9.98
N GLN A 35 14.49 0.77 -9.35
CA GLN A 35 15.18 -0.51 -9.46
C GLN A 35 14.49 -1.64 -8.70
N GLN A 36 13.86 -1.36 -7.56
CA GLN A 36 13.29 -2.41 -6.69
C GLN A 36 11.80 -2.64 -6.92
N PHE A 37 11.06 -1.61 -7.32
CA PHE A 37 9.60 -1.69 -7.51
C PHE A 37 9.17 -1.41 -8.95
N GLN A 38 10.12 -1.25 -9.89
CA GLN A 38 9.84 -0.80 -11.26
C GLN A 38 9.00 0.49 -11.32
N ALA A 39 9.15 1.37 -10.32
CA ALA A 39 8.33 2.57 -10.21
C ALA A 39 8.45 3.42 -11.48
N LYS A 40 7.33 3.73 -12.12
CA LYS A 40 7.31 4.49 -13.39
C LYS A 40 7.37 5.99 -13.19
N ARG A 41 6.90 6.46 -12.03
CA ARG A 41 6.90 7.85 -11.63
C ARG A 41 7.05 7.94 -10.13
N ILE A 42 7.86 8.90 -9.70
CA ILE A 42 8.03 9.24 -8.30
C ILE A 42 7.83 10.75 -8.18
N SER A 43 7.07 11.17 -7.18
CA SER A 43 6.80 12.59 -6.92
C SER A 43 6.99 12.86 -5.44
N PHE A 44 7.76 13.90 -5.14
CA PHE A 44 8.06 14.32 -3.78
C PHE A 44 7.24 15.57 -3.44
N HIS A 45 6.61 15.55 -2.28
CA HIS A 45 5.83 16.64 -1.71
C HIS A 45 6.36 16.95 -0.30
N GLU A 46 5.90 18.06 0.27
CA GLU A 46 6.37 18.53 1.58
C GLU A 46 6.09 17.52 2.71
N TYR A 47 4.97 16.79 2.65
CA TYR A 47 4.54 15.85 3.70
C TYR A 47 4.33 14.43 3.19
N SER A 48 4.62 14.17 1.92
CA SER A 48 4.47 12.84 1.34
C SER A 48 5.36 12.64 0.13
N SER A 49 5.58 11.38 -0.25
CA SER A 49 6.00 11.06 -1.62
C SER A 49 5.10 9.98 -2.20
N GLU A 50 4.88 10.06 -3.51
CA GLU A 50 4.07 9.12 -4.26
C GLU A 50 4.95 8.34 -5.23
N SER A 51 4.80 7.02 -5.28
CA SER A 51 5.48 6.14 -6.24
C SER A 51 4.45 5.30 -6.99
N TYR A 52 4.48 5.37 -8.32
CA TYR A 52 3.54 4.70 -9.20
C TYR A 52 4.15 3.37 -9.66
N ILE A 53 3.57 2.27 -9.21
CA ILE A 53 4.05 0.90 -9.44
C ILE A 53 3.02 0.15 -10.27
N ILE A 54 3.48 -0.54 -11.32
CA ILE A 54 2.60 -1.44 -12.07
C ILE A 54 2.38 -2.69 -11.23
N ALA A 55 1.12 -3.08 -11.08
CA ALA A 55 0.72 -4.19 -10.23
C ALA A 55 0.04 -5.29 -11.05
N PRO A 56 0.82 -6.28 -11.52
CA PRO A 56 0.28 -7.46 -12.17
C PRO A 56 -0.81 -8.16 -11.36
N GLY A 57 -1.86 -8.64 -12.04
CA GLY A 57 -2.93 -9.43 -11.42
C GLY A 57 -4.00 -8.62 -10.67
N LEU A 58 -3.87 -7.29 -10.56
CA LEU A 58 -4.94 -6.40 -10.07
C LEU A 58 -5.96 -6.06 -11.17
N SER A 59 -6.44 -7.03 -11.94
CA SER A 59 -7.13 -6.79 -13.22
C SER A 59 -8.27 -5.74 -13.20
N LYS A 60 -8.23 -4.91 -14.26
CA LYS A 60 -9.26 -4.11 -14.98
C LYS A 60 -9.75 -2.76 -14.41
N HIS A 61 -8.90 -1.77 -14.73
CA HIS A 61 -9.12 -0.32 -14.86
C HIS A 61 -8.73 0.53 -13.65
N ALA A 62 -7.46 0.97 -13.66
CA ALA A 62 -6.99 2.09 -12.86
C ALA A 62 -7.76 3.35 -13.23
N ASN A 63 -8.85 3.62 -12.51
CA ASN A 63 -9.75 4.70 -12.84
C ASN A 63 -9.72 5.78 -11.78
N ARG A 64 -8.63 6.55 -11.78
CA ARG A 64 -8.61 7.87 -11.15
C ARG A 64 -8.91 8.91 -12.24
N GLY A 65 -10.20 9.05 -12.60
CA GLY A 65 -10.67 10.12 -13.49
C GLY A 65 -10.74 9.83 -15.00
N ASN A 66 -10.94 8.57 -15.41
CA ASN A 66 -11.17 8.09 -16.79
C ASN A 66 -10.00 8.22 -17.78
N VAL A 67 -8.76 8.46 -17.32
CA VAL A 67 -7.59 8.43 -18.22
C VAL A 67 -6.49 7.58 -17.59
N LEU A 68 -6.42 6.32 -18.02
CA LEU A 68 -5.25 5.48 -17.82
C LEU A 68 -4.19 5.94 -18.81
N ASP A 69 -3.11 6.53 -18.30
CA ASP A 69 -1.99 6.92 -19.13
C ASP A 69 -1.35 5.66 -19.74
N PRO A 70 -1.27 5.54 -21.08
CA PRO A 70 -0.76 4.37 -21.77
C PRO A 70 0.65 3.94 -21.34
N ARG A 71 1.43 4.84 -20.74
CA ARG A 71 2.78 4.58 -20.22
C ARG A 71 2.79 3.65 -19.00
N PHE A 72 1.65 3.45 -18.33
CA PHE A 72 1.50 2.50 -17.21
C PHE A 72 0.89 1.15 -17.64
N LEU A 73 0.67 0.91 -18.94
CA LEU A 73 -0.01 -0.28 -19.46
C LEU A 73 0.91 -1.46 -19.78
N THR A 74 2.22 -1.24 -19.91
CA THR A 74 3.18 -2.28 -20.22
C THR A 74 4.00 -2.64 -18.98
N TYR A 75 3.56 -3.70 -18.29
CA TYR A 75 4.44 -4.44 -17.39
C TYR A 75 5.43 -5.22 -18.23
N THR A 76 6.70 -4.84 -18.14
CA THR A 76 7.81 -5.64 -18.64
C THR A 76 8.65 -6.00 -17.43
N ALA A 77 8.31 -7.10 -16.74
CA ALA A 77 9.28 -7.69 -15.83
C ALA A 77 10.58 -7.91 -16.60
N GLN A 78 11.72 -7.70 -15.96
CA GLN A 78 13.03 -7.87 -16.59
C GLN A 78 13.25 -9.31 -17.14
N HIS A 79 12.37 -10.27 -16.79
CA HIS A 79 12.51 -11.67 -17.13
C HIS A 79 11.26 -12.40 -17.65
N HIS A 80 10.13 -11.75 -17.93
CA HIS A 80 8.89 -12.41 -18.41
C HIS A 80 8.31 -11.76 -19.69
N GLN A 81 7.47 -12.50 -20.41
CA GLN A 81 6.68 -11.92 -21.50
C GLN A 81 5.84 -10.75 -20.97
N PRO A 82 5.70 -9.65 -21.73
CA PRO A 82 4.89 -8.51 -21.31
C PRO A 82 3.47 -8.95 -20.98
N LEU A 83 2.97 -8.59 -19.79
CA LEU A 83 1.56 -8.81 -19.46
C LEU A 83 0.70 -7.88 -20.29
N SER A 84 -0.46 -8.35 -20.72
CA SER A 84 -1.40 -7.50 -21.45
C SER A 84 -1.87 -6.35 -20.57
N ALA A 85 -2.21 -5.22 -21.20
CA ALA A 85 -2.78 -4.05 -20.53
C ALA A 85 -4.01 -4.38 -19.66
N GLU A 86 -4.70 -5.49 -19.96
CA GLU A 86 -5.88 -5.99 -19.26
C GLU A 86 -5.56 -6.75 -17.97
N GLU A 87 -4.33 -7.26 -17.83
CA GLU A 87 -3.84 -8.02 -16.69
C GLU A 87 -3.11 -7.12 -15.66
N ASN A 88 -2.87 -5.86 -16.03
CA ASN A 88 -2.15 -4.89 -15.21
C ASN A 88 -3.12 -3.97 -14.45
N GLY A 89 -2.87 -3.80 -13.15
CA GLY A 89 -3.39 -2.69 -12.36
C GLY A 89 -2.28 -1.69 -12.03
N LEU A 90 -2.66 -0.61 -11.34
CA LEU A 90 -1.77 0.38 -10.77
C LEU A 90 -1.83 0.29 -9.25
N CYS A 91 -0.66 0.32 -8.64
CA CYS A 91 -0.50 0.54 -7.22
C CYS A 91 0.20 1.88 -7.01
N ILE A 92 -0.28 2.70 -6.08
CA ILE A 92 0.41 3.92 -5.65
C ILE A 92 0.88 3.72 -4.22
N LEU A 93 2.19 3.81 -4.02
CA LEU A 93 2.78 3.90 -2.68
C LEU A 93 2.83 5.36 -2.25
N HIS A 94 2.21 5.65 -1.12
CA HIS A 94 2.31 6.91 -0.43
C HIS A 94 3.18 6.73 0.81
N TRP A 95 4.32 7.41 0.83
CA TRP A 95 5.15 7.54 2.01
C TRP A 95 4.65 8.76 2.76
N LEU A 96 4.01 8.58 3.92
CA LEU A 96 3.37 9.65 4.68
C LEU A 96 4.26 10.06 5.85
N TYR A 97 4.64 11.33 5.87
CA TYR A 97 5.55 11.87 6.88
C TYR A 97 4.79 12.67 7.92
N LYS A 98 5.17 12.49 9.19
CA LYS A 98 4.69 13.32 10.29
C LYS A 98 5.75 14.35 10.66
N THR A 99 5.33 15.60 10.66
CA THR A 99 6.11 16.72 11.17
C THR A 99 5.90 16.84 12.68
N PRO A 100 6.96 16.81 13.50
CA PRO A 100 6.83 17.09 14.92
C PRO A 100 6.42 18.55 15.11
N ARG A 101 5.43 18.79 15.98
CA ARG A 101 5.05 20.15 16.40
C ARG A 101 6.13 20.66 17.37
N LEU A 102 7.17 21.28 16.84
CA LEU A 102 8.19 21.95 17.65
C LEU A 102 8.05 23.47 17.55
N PRO A 103 8.51 24.23 18.57
CA PRO A 103 8.56 25.69 18.52
C PRO A 103 9.39 26.17 17.32
N GLN A 104 9.08 27.36 16.78
CA GLN A 104 9.54 27.94 15.50
C GLN A 104 11.07 28.01 15.26
N ASN A 105 11.90 27.60 16.22
CA ASN A 105 13.37 27.73 16.15
C ASN A 105 14.12 26.38 16.19
N HIS A 106 13.42 25.25 16.08
CA HIS A 106 14.06 23.94 16.02
C HIS A 106 14.12 23.41 14.59
N ILE A 107 15.21 22.71 14.30
CA ILE A 107 15.34 21.89 13.10
C ILE A 107 14.20 20.87 13.09
N ILE A 108 13.36 20.93 12.06
CA ILE A 108 12.20 20.06 11.91
C ILE A 108 12.65 18.76 11.25
N HIS A 109 12.63 17.68 12.00
CA HIS A 109 12.89 16.33 11.52
C HIS A 109 11.54 15.65 11.24
N HIS A 110 11.23 15.38 9.98
CA HIS A 110 10.05 14.56 9.69
C HIS A 110 10.39 13.09 9.88
N HIS A 111 9.40 12.29 10.28
CA HIS A 111 9.54 10.85 10.43
C HIS A 111 8.48 10.15 9.59
N LEU A 112 8.84 9.04 8.96
CA LEU A 112 7.89 8.19 8.25
C LEU A 112 6.86 7.67 9.25
N GLU A 113 5.60 8.09 9.10
CA GLU A 113 4.52 7.72 10.02
C GLU A 113 3.84 6.45 9.54
N LYS A 114 3.52 6.39 8.25
CA LYS A 114 2.80 5.28 7.62
C LYS A 114 3.18 5.16 6.15
N ILE A 115 3.05 3.95 5.62
CA ILE A 115 3.04 3.70 4.19
C ILE A 115 1.61 3.34 3.82
N ALA A 116 1.03 4.07 2.87
CA ALA A 116 -0.26 3.73 2.29
C ALA A 116 -0.07 3.12 0.90
N ILE A 117 -0.81 2.06 0.62
CA ILE A 117 -0.79 1.34 -0.65
C ILE A 117 -2.19 1.48 -1.24
N GLU A 118 -2.32 2.20 -2.34
CA GLU A 118 -3.58 2.47 -3.02
C GLU A 118 -3.69 1.60 -4.28
N PHE A 119 -4.80 0.89 -4.43
CA PHE A 119 -5.02 -0.08 -5.51
C PHE A 119 -5.98 0.46 -6.56
N HIS A 120 -5.62 0.27 -7.83
CA HIS A 120 -6.34 0.76 -9.00
C HIS A 120 -6.36 -0.27 -10.13
N PRO A 121 -7.46 -1.00 -10.38
CA PRO A 121 -8.70 -1.02 -9.61
C PRO A 121 -8.52 -1.65 -8.21
N LYS A 122 -9.57 -1.51 -7.41
CA LYS A 122 -9.59 -1.90 -6.00
C LYS A 122 -9.63 -3.42 -5.82
N LEU A 123 -9.16 -3.89 -4.67
CA LEU A 123 -9.14 -5.32 -4.30
C LEU A 123 -10.53 -5.79 -3.84
N PRO A 124 -11.03 -6.96 -4.25
CA PRO A 124 -12.30 -7.48 -3.76
C PRO A 124 -12.21 -7.89 -2.28
N LEU A 125 -13.30 -7.73 -1.53
CA LEU A 125 -13.45 -8.31 -0.19
C LEU A 125 -13.76 -9.82 -0.27
N PRO A 126 -13.34 -10.61 0.73
CA PRO A 126 -13.76 -12.00 0.85
C PRO A 126 -15.29 -12.16 0.83
N ILE A 127 -15.78 -13.27 0.28
CA ILE A 127 -17.22 -13.50 0.05
C ILE A 127 -17.96 -13.86 1.35
N THR A 128 -17.24 -14.40 2.35
CA THR A 128 -17.79 -14.80 3.65
C THR A 128 -17.78 -13.62 4.62
N GLY A 129 -18.97 -13.09 4.94
CA GLY A 129 -19.13 -11.99 5.89
C GLY A 129 -20.37 -12.16 6.76
N THR A 130 -20.30 -11.65 7.99
CA THR A 130 -21.44 -11.55 8.91
C THR A 130 -21.65 -10.11 9.32
N TRP A 131 -22.91 -9.70 9.47
CA TRP A 131 -23.27 -8.38 9.94
C TRP A 131 -23.55 -8.43 11.45
N ASN A 132 -22.95 -7.51 12.20
CA ASN A 132 -23.27 -7.34 13.62
C ASN A 132 -24.08 -6.05 13.84
N ASN A 133 -25.34 -6.24 14.20
CA ASN A 133 -26.28 -5.15 14.48
C ASN A 133 -25.87 -4.29 15.68
N LEU A 134 -25.10 -4.82 16.63
CA LEU A 134 -24.81 -4.13 17.90
C LEU A 134 -23.77 -3.01 17.75
N ASP A 135 -22.78 -3.19 16.89
CA ASP A 135 -21.68 -2.24 16.67
C ASP A 135 -21.63 -1.71 15.23
N GLY A 136 -22.58 -2.12 14.38
CA GLY A 136 -22.68 -1.64 13.01
C GLY A 136 -21.50 -2.06 12.12
N GLN A 137 -20.92 -3.24 12.37
CA GLN A 137 -19.75 -3.73 11.64
C GLN A 137 -20.05 -4.99 10.81
N TYR A 138 -19.51 -5.02 9.60
CA TYR A 138 -19.33 -6.26 8.83
C TYR A 138 -18.04 -6.92 9.25
N ARG A 139 -18.08 -8.22 9.51
CA ARG A 139 -16.91 -9.02 9.81
C ARG A 139 -16.74 -10.08 8.74
N PHE A 140 -15.61 -10.03 8.06
CA PHE A 140 -15.17 -11.06 7.13
C PHE A 140 -14.12 -11.89 7.83
N THR A 141 -14.20 -13.22 7.69
CA THR A 141 -13.24 -14.14 8.30
C THR A 141 -12.75 -15.11 7.23
N SER A 142 -11.44 -15.28 7.20
CA SER A 142 -10.74 -16.32 6.45
C SER A 142 -10.09 -17.30 7.43
N ASP A 143 -9.50 -18.37 6.90
CA ASP A 143 -8.80 -19.38 7.70
C ASP A 143 -7.60 -18.81 8.49
N ILE A 144 -7.08 -17.64 8.09
CA ILE A 144 -5.83 -17.09 8.59
C ILE A 144 -5.91 -15.61 9.07
N GLY A 145 -7.09 -14.98 8.98
CA GLY A 145 -7.29 -13.64 9.55
C GLY A 145 -8.74 -13.15 9.60
N LYS A 146 -8.90 -11.95 10.16
CA LYS A 146 -10.19 -11.26 10.34
C LYS A 146 -10.12 -9.85 9.77
N ILE A 147 -11.12 -9.50 8.96
CA ILE A 147 -11.35 -8.14 8.48
C ILE A 147 -12.61 -7.61 9.16
N ASN A 148 -12.46 -6.55 9.95
CA ASN A 148 -13.57 -5.80 10.51
C ASN A 148 -13.79 -4.55 9.67
N ALA A 149 -15.02 -4.33 9.24
CA ALA A 149 -15.42 -3.26 8.34
C ALA A 149 -16.54 -2.44 8.97
N GLU A 150 -16.33 -1.14 9.16
CA GLU A 150 -17.40 -0.24 9.58
C GLU A 150 -18.36 -0.01 8.40
N TYR A 151 -19.66 -0.14 8.63
CA TYR A 151 -20.67 0.10 7.58
C TYR A 151 -20.93 1.58 7.33
N ILE A 152 -20.63 2.44 8.30
CA ILE A 152 -20.86 3.89 8.22
C ILE A 152 -19.99 4.48 7.10
N GLU A 153 -20.44 5.60 6.51
CA GLU A 153 -19.81 6.37 5.41
C GLU A 153 -18.30 6.70 5.57
N THR A 154 -17.68 6.35 6.70
CA THR A 154 -16.26 6.57 6.99
C THR A 154 -15.33 5.78 6.07
N HIS A 155 -15.81 4.74 5.39
CA HIS A 155 -15.01 3.85 4.54
C HIS A 155 -13.82 3.22 5.28
N ARG A 156 -13.96 2.93 6.58
CA ARG A 156 -12.88 2.41 7.42
C ARG A 156 -13.03 0.92 7.69
N GLY A 157 -11.90 0.23 7.71
CA GLY A 157 -11.81 -1.15 8.16
C GLY A 157 -10.46 -1.45 8.80
N TYR A 158 -10.35 -2.62 9.38
CA TYR A 158 -9.16 -3.11 10.05
C TYR A 158 -8.95 -4.58 9.73
N TYR A 159 -7.71 -4.96 9.44
CA TYR A 159 -7.32 -6.36 9.32
C TYR A 159 -6.46 -6.78 10.51
N TYR A 160 -6.81 -7.92 11.10
CA TYR A 160 -6.05 -8.60 12.15
C TYR A 160 -5.66 -9.98 11.65
N SER A 161 -4.35 -10.25 11.62
CA SER A 161 -3.85 -11.60 11.33
C SER A 161 -4.06 -12.50 12.54
N HIS A 162 -4.41 -13.77 12.32
CA HIS A 162 -4.46 -14.77 13.38
C HIS A 162 -3.11 -15.42 13.67
N THR A 163 -2.16 -15.31 12.74
CA THR A 163 -0.86 -15.98 12.79
C THR A 163 0.23 -15.10 13.40
N ILE A 164 0.01 -13.78 13.44
CA ILE A 164 0.94 -12.80 14.01
C ILE A 164 0.36 -12.28 15.31
N ASN A 165 0.91 -12.76 16.42
CA ASN A 165 0.40 -12.44 17.75
C ASN A 165 0.92 -11.07 18.18
N ASN A 166 0.13 -10.03 17.92
CA ASN A 166 0.21 -8.70 18.51
C ASN A 166 -1.11 -7.97 18.22
N GLN A 167 -1.50 -6.99 19.04
CA GLN A 167 -2.67 -6.11 18.78
C GLN A 167 -2.50 -5.22 17.52
N SER A 168 -1.52 -5.53 16.68
CA SER A 168 -1.16 -4.85 15.45
C SER A 168 -2.18 -5.15 14.35
N ARG A 169 -2.49 -4.13 13.56
CA ARG A 169 -3.49 -4.21 12.48
C ARG A 169 -3.06 -3.41 11.28
N ILE A 170 -3.61 -3.77 10.12
CA ILE A 170 -3.57 -2.92 8.94
C ILE A 170 -4.84 -2.06 8.93
N ASP A 171 -4.67 -0.75 8.77
CA ASP A 171 -5.80 0.15 8.58
C ASP A 171 -6.25 0.06 7.11
N LEU A 172 -7.55 -0.15 6.88
CA LEU A 172 -8.11 -0.34 5.54
C LEU A 172 -9.02 0.84 5.17
N SER A 173 -8.96 1.24 3.91
CA SER A 173 -9.97 2.05 3.25
C SER A 173 -10.84 1.14 2.39
N ILE A 174 -12.13 1.02 2.70
CA ILE A 174 -13.01 -0.01 2.11
C ILE A 174 -14.38 0.55 1.71
N SER A 175 -15.01 -0.07 0.72
CA SER A 175 -16.42 0.10 0.41
C SER A 175 -17.16 -1.21 0.67
N VAL A 176 -17.94 -1.25 1.74
CA VAL A 176 -18.76 -2.43 2.07
C VAL A 176 -19.78 -2.72 0.96
N ASN A 177 -20.49 -1.70 0.48
CA ASN A 177 -21.52 -1.86 -0.56
C ASN A 177 -20.96 -2.39 -1.88
N ARG A 178 -19.77 -1.93 -2.28
CA ARG A 178 -19.09 -2.41 -3.50
C ARG A 178 -18.19 -3.62 -3.25
N ARG A 179 -18.08 -4.05 -1.99
CA ARG A 179 -17.22 -5.14 -1.53
C ARG A 179 -15.78 -4.98 -1.99
N ASP A 180 -15.22 -3.78 -1.83
CA ASP A 180 -13.88 -3.45 -2.31
C ASP A 180 -12.98 -2.81 -1.24
N ILE A 181 -11.68 -3.07 -1.29
CA ILE A 181 -10.60 -2.43 -0.52
C ILE A 181 -9.87 -1.48 -1.47
N ARG A 182 -9.93 -0.19 -1.17
CA ARG A 182 -9.33 0.89 -1.97
C ARG A 182 -7.86 1.10 -1.67
N SER A 183 -7.52 1.05 -0.39
CA SER A 183 -6.15 1.19 0.06
C SER A 183 -5.95 0.56 1.43
N ILE A 184 -4.70 0.25 1.72
CA ILE A 184 -4.25 -0.19 3.04
C ILE A 184 -3.20 0.77 3.58
N ARG A 185 -3.10 0.87 4.90
CA ARG A 185 -2.04 1.63 5.57
C ARG A 185 -1.40 0.75 6.62
N ILE A 186 -0.08 0.63 6.52
CA ILE A 186 0.75 -0.12 7.46
C ILE A 186 1.77 0.82 8.06
N LYS A 187 2.04 0.65 9.36
CA LYS A 187 3.09 1.41 10.02
C LYS A 187 4.46 0.76 9.78
N PRO A 188 5.54 1.54 9.64
CA PRO A 188 6.87 1.00 9.34
C PRO A 188 7.34 -0.09 10.32
N GLU A 189 7.02 0.03 11.60
CA GLU A 189 7.40 -0.95 12.63
C GLU A 189 6.72 -2.32 12.47
N LEU A 190 5.67 -2.41 11.64
CA LEU A 190 4.98 -3.66 11.34
C LEU A 190 5.52 -4.34 10.08
N LEU A 191 6.41 -3.69 9.32
CA LEU A 191 7.04 -4.30 8.16
C LEU A 191 8.03 -5.39 8.60
N GLY A 192 8.06 -6.50 7.86
CA GLY A 192 8.90 -7.66 8.15
C GLY A 192 8.31 -8.57 9.23
N THR A 193 7.13 -8.23 9.77
CA THR A 193 6.38 -9.13 10.67
C THR A 193 5.61 -10.19 9.90
N GLY A 194 5.44 -10.02 8.58
CA GLY A 194 4.61 -10.86 7.74
C GLY A 194 3.15 -10.41 7.70
N LEU A 195 2.78 -9.31 8.39
CA LEU A 195 1.39 -8.86 8.51
C LEU A 195 0.81 -8.44 7.16
N LEU A 196 1.61 -7.75 6.36
CA LEU A 196 1.23 -7.36 5.01
C LEU A 196 1.10 -8.58 4.11
N THR A 197 2.06 -9.49 4.18
CA THR A 197 2.05 -10.76 3.44
C THR A 197 0.82 -11.60 3.79
N SER A 198 0.48 -11.72 5.08
CA SER A 198 -0.72 -12.42 5.56
C SER A 198 -1.96 -11.79 4.97
N PHE A 199 -2.13 -10.48 5.07
CA PHE A 199 -3.28 -9.78 4.51
C PHE A 199 -3.53 -10.10 3.03
N PHE A 200 -2.49 -10.03 2.19
CA PHE A 200 -2.66 -10.31 0.76
C PHE A 200 -3.02 -11.77 0.47
N LYS A 201 -2.46 -12.72 1.23
CA LYS A 201 -2.85 -14.14 1.14
C LYS A 201 -4.32 -14.34 1.52
N ASP A 202 -4.78 -13.70 2.59
CA ASP A 202 -6.15 -13.85 3.10
C ASP A 202 -7.22 -13.35 2.12
N ILE A 203 -6.90 -12.34 1.31
CA ILE A 203 -7.80 -11.83 0.27
C ILE A 203 -7.59 -12.53 -1.08
N GLY A 204 -6.72 -13.54 -1.16
CA GLY A 204 -6.44 -14.32 -2.36
C GLY A 204 -5.67 -13.55 -3.44
N TYR A 205 -4.89 -12.53 -3.08
CA TYR A 205 -4.07 -11.78 -4.04
C TYR A 205 -2.69 -12.43 -4.22
N GLU A 206 -2.46 -13.00 -5.40
CA GLU A 206 -1.24 -13.74 -5.78
C GLU A 206 -0.28 -12.92 -6.67
N GLY A 207 -0.26 -11.58 -6.54
CA GLY A 207 0.57 -10.70 -7.38
C GLY A 207 1.62 -9.89 -6.61
N LEU A 208 1.77 -10.10 -5.30
CA LEU A 208 2.63 -9.26 -4.45
C LEU A 208 4.11 -9.41 -4.79
N ASP A 209 4.53 -10.63 -5.13
CA ASP A 209 5.85 -10.98 -5.63
C ASP A 209 6.17 -10.29 -6.96
N LYS A 210 5.16 -10.03 -7.78
CA LYS A 210 5.33 -9.35 -9.07
C LYS A 210 5.48 -7.82 -8.94
N LEU A 211 5.27 -7.27 -7.75
CA LEU A 211 5.50 -5.84 -7.44
C LEU A 211 6.97 -5.52 -7.17
N VAL A 212 7.83 -6.54 -7.11
CA VAL A 212 9.26 -6.40 -6.88
C VAL A 212 10.03 -7.17 -7.94
N ASP A 213 11.21 -6.66 -8.29
CA ASP A 213 12.20 -7.38 -9.10
C ASP A 213 13.18 -8.20 -8.24
#